data_AF-A0A0Q9TJ75-F1
#
_entry.id   AF-A0A0Q9TJ75-F1
#
_cell.length_a   1.000
_cell.length_b   1.000
_cell.length_c   1.000
_cell.angle_alpha   90.00
_cell.angle_beta   90.00
_cell.angle_gamma   90.00
#
_symmetry.space_group_name_H-M   'P 1'
#
loop_
_entity.id
_entity.type
_entity.pdbx_description
1 polymer ?
#
loop_
_entity_poly.entity_id
_entity_poly.type
_entity_poly.pdbx_seq_one_letter_code
_entity_poly.pdbx_strand_id
1 'polypeptide(L)'
;MALTVGGAVPARAVVLGAVAGLVVLGAERIWRRRRARLVADATARHVLEACEVVAAELAAGRPPDAALAQAAGRWPGLAPVVEAHALGSDVPAALRRLAQVPGGIELRVVASAWQVSQHSGHGLADALARVAERIRSRRRTRRVVTSELASARATARLVATLPVVALAMGSGAGGDPWAFLLETPVGWGCLGLGLAFGLLGLWWIEVIADGVDRP
;
A
#
# COMPACT_ATOMS: atom_id res chain seq x y z
N MET A 1 -56.94 -23.56 5.00
CA MET A 1 -55.59 -24.18 4.96
C MET A 1 -54.61 -23.10 4.51
N ALA A 2 -54.16 -22.27 5.47
CA ALA A 2 -53.43 -21.03 5.22
C ALA A 2 -52.17 -21.00 6.10
N LEU A 3 -51.10 -21.63 5.63
CA LEU A 3 -49.73 -21.61 6.17
C LEU A 3 -48.86 -22.02 4.94
N THR A 4 -47.98 -21.23 4.33
CA THR A 4 -46.73 -20.71 4.88
C THR A 4 -46.12 -19.69 3.89
N VAL A 5 -46.16 -18.37 4.18
CA VAL A 5 -45.36 -17.35 3.45
C VAL A 5 -44.29 -16.71 4.36
N GLY A 6 -44.22 -17.10 5.64
CA GLY A 6 -43.32 -16.50 6.63
C GLY A 6 -41.82 -16.85 6.50
N GLY A 7 -41.42 -17.75 5.59
CA GLY A 7 -40.06 -18.32 5.55
C GLY A 7 -39.08 -17.71 4.54
N ALA A 8 -39.53 -16.91 3.57
CA ALA A 8 -38.65 -16.35 2.53
C ALA A 8 -37.92 -15.05 2.97
N VAL A 9 -38.46 -14.38 3.98
CA VAL A 9 -37.89 -13.15 4.57
C VAL A 9 -36.54 -13.35 5.27
N PRO A 10 -36.29 -14.45 6.03
CA PRO A 10 -34.97 -14.69 6.60
C PRO A 10 -33.93 -15.01 5.52
N ALA A 11 -34.27 -15.78 4.49
CA ALA A 11 -33.31 -16.16 3.45
C ALA A 11 -32.80 -14.95 2.64
N ARG A 12 -33.70 -14.04 2.24
CA ARG A 12 -33.32 -12.80 1.54
C ARG A 12 -32.43 -11.89 2.39
N ALA A 13 -32.78 -11.71 3.66
CA ALA A 13 -32.02 -10.86 4.58
C ALA A 13 -30.64 -11.46 4.89
N VAL A 14 -30.55 -12.79 5.00
CA VAL A 14 -29.29 -13.51 5.22
C VAL A 14 -28.37 -13.41 4.01
N VAL A 15 -28.89 -13.60 2.79
CA VAL A 15 -28.09 -13.50 1.56
C VAL A 15 -27.60 -12.07 1.33
N LEU A 16 -28.49 -11.08 1.39
CA LEU A 16 -28.11 -9.68 1.22
C LEU A 16 -27.16 -9.20 2.33
N GLY A 17 -27.38 -9.64 3.58
CA GLY A 17 -26.50 -9.37 4.70
C GLY A 17 -25.11 -10.00 4.56
N ALA A 18 -25.03 -11.25 4.10
CA ALA A 18 -23.75 -11.92 3.85
C ALA A 18 -22.97 -11.27 2.70
N VAL A 19 -23.67 -10.93 1.62
CA VAL A 19 -23.10 -10.20 0.47
C VAL A 19 -22.57 -8.84 0.92
N ALA A 20 -23.39 -8.03 1.61
CA ALA A 20 -22.98 -6.73 2.14
C ALA A 20 -21.82 -6.85 3.14
N GLY A 21 -21.84 -7.86 4.02
CA GLY A 21 -20.76 -8.13 4.96
C GLY A 21 -19.43 -8.43 4.26
N LEU A 22 -19.45 -9.26 3.20
CA LEU A 22 -18.26 -9.56 2.40
C LEU A 22 -17.74 -8.31 1.65
N VAL A 23 -18.62 -7.44 1.15
CA VAL A 23 -18.21 -6.14 0.58
C VAL A 23 -17.50 -5.29 1.59
N VAL A 24 -18.12 -5.08 2.75
CA VAL A 24 -17.59 -4.18 3.78
C VAL A 24 -16.25 -4.71 4.28
N LEU A 25 -16.14 -6.02 4.55
CA LEU A 25 -14.88 -6.65 4.95
C LEU A 25 -13.81 -6.57 3.86
N GLY A 26 -14.19 -6.82 2.60
CA GLY A 26 -13.28 -6.71 1.45
C GLY A 26 -12.77 -5.27 1.27
N ALA A 27 -13.69 -4.30 1.24
CA ALA A 27 -13.40 -2.88 1.10
C ALA A 27 -12.57 -2.35 2.27
N GLU A 28 -12.88 -2.73 3.52
CA GLU A 28 -12.08 -2.38 4.69
C GLU A 28 -10.66 -2.95 4.60
N ARG A 29 -10.52 -4.22 4.23
CA ARG A 29 -9.21 -4.87 4.10
C ARG A 29 -8.36 -4.17 3.04
N ILE A 30 -8.96 -3.84 1.90
CA ILE A 30 -8.36 -3.06 0.81
C ILE A 30 -7.95 -1.67 1.30
N TRP A 31 -8.83 -0.97 2.00
CA TRP A 31 -8.56 0.38 2.47
C TRP A 31 -7.43 0.40 3.52
N ARG A 32 -7.44 -0.55 4.47
CA ARG A 32 -6.35 -0.72 5.44
C ARG A 32 -5.01 -0.97 4.75
N ARG A 33 -4.99 -1.85 3.73
CA ARG A 33 -3.78 -2.13 2.93
C ARG A 33 -3.30 -0.88 2.18
N ARG A 34 -4.19 -0.17 1.50
CA ARG A 34 -3.87 1.09 0.81
C ARG A 34 -3.30 2.13 1.76
N ARG A 35 -3.92 2.30 2.92
CA ARG A 35 -3.46 3.25 3.93
C ARG A 35 -2.09 2.87 4.48
N ALA A 36 -1.84 1.59 4.75
CA ALA A 36 -0.54 1.10 5.16
C ALA A 36 0.54 1.33 4.08
N ARG A 37 0.21 1.13 2.80
CA ARG A 37 1.10 1.42 1.66
C ARG A 37 1.42 2.92 1.56
N LEU A 38 0.43 3.79 1.71
CA LEU A 38 0.65 5.24 1.69
C LEU A 38 1.59 5.71 2.81
N VAL A 39 1.40 5.16 4.02
CA VAL A 39 2.30 5.43 5.15
C VAL A 39 3.70 4.89 4.86
N ALA A 40 3.83 3.67 4.34
CA ALA A 40 5.11 3.09 3.95
C ALA A 40 5.83 3.92 2.88
N ASP A 41 5.11 4.41 1.87
CA ASP A 41 5.65 5.26 0.81
C ASP A 41 6.13 6.62 1.35
N ALA A 42 5.43 7.18 2.34
CA ALA A 42 5.86 8.40 3.03
C ALA A 42 7.12 8.14 3.87
N THR A 43 7.17 7.08 4.67
CA THR A 43 8.36 6.70 5.44
C THR A 43 9.57 6.48 4.52
N ALA A 44 9.40 5.76 3.42
CA ALA A 44 10.48 5.53 2.46
C ALA A 44 11.00 6.84 1.84
N ARG A 45 10.17 7.89 1.71
CA ARG A 45 10.60 9.22 1.24
C ARG A 45 11.49 9.89 2.26
N HIS A 46 11.08 9.88 3.52
CA HIS A 46 11.89 10.40 4.61
C HIS A 46 13.21 9.64 4.78
N VAL A 47 13.21 8.31 4.63
CA VAL A 47 14.45 7.50 4.64
C VAL A 47 15.39 7.90 3.51
N LEU A 48 14.87 8.10 2.29
CA LEU A 48 15.69 8.56 1.16
C LEU A 48 16.32 9.94 1.46
N GLU A 49 15.48 10.91 1.84
CA GLU A 49 15.93 12.28 2.12
C GLU A 49 16.98 12.30 3.25
N ALA A 50 16.78 11.50 4.29
CA ALA A 50 17.76 11.35 5.37
C ALA A 50 19.07 10.72 4.89
N CYS A 51 19.01 9.65 4.10
CA CYS A 51 20.21 9.02 3.53
C CYS A 51 20.99 9.99 2.64
N GLU A 52 20.32 10.78 1.81
CA GLU A 52 20.93 11.79 0.94
C GLU A 52 21.61 12.90 1.76
N VAL A 53 20.95 13.39 2.82
CA VAL A 53 21.53 14.36 3.76
C VAL A 53 22.79 13.82 4.40
N VAL A 54 22.70 12.65 5.03
CA VAL A 54 23.83 12.09 5.76
C VAL A 54 24.98 11.78 4.80
N ALA A 55 24.70 11.24 3.61
CA ALA A 55 25.73 11.01 2.60
C ALA A 55 26.42 12.31 2.17
N ALA A 56 25.66 13.39 1.94
CA ALA A 56 26.21 14.67 1.50
C ALA A 56 27.07 15.34 2.58
N GLU A 57 26.60 15.36 3.84
CA GLU A 57 27.35 15.92 4.97
C GLU A 57 28.64 15.13 5.24
N LEU A 58 28.58 13.80 5.22
CA LEU A 58 29.78 12.96 5.39
C LEU A 58 30.76 13.13 4.22
N ALA A 59 30.27 13.24 2.98
CA ALA A 59 31.12 13.52 1.81
C ALA A 59 31.77 14.92 1.87
N ALA A 60 31.12 15.88 2.53
CA ALA A 60 31.67 17.20 2.83
C ALA A 60 32.65 17.18 4.02
N GLY A 61 32.92 16.02 4.62
CA GLY A 61 33.84 15.86 5.76
C GLY A 61 33.24 16.26 7.11
N ARG A 62 31.91 16.47 7.20
CA ARG A 62 31.24 16.74 8.47
C ARG A 62 31.19 15.48 9.33
N PRO A 63 31.22 15.63 10.67
CA PRO A 63 31.16 14.47 11.56
C PRO A 63 29.75 13.84 11.56
N PRO A 64 29.64 12.53 11.88
CA PRO A 64 28.39 11.78 11.76
C PRO A 64 27.27 12.26 12.68
N ASP A 65 27.61 12.84 13.83
CA ASP A 65 26.69 13.43 14.79
C ASP A 65 25.93 14.62 14.19
N ALA A 66 26.65 15.55 13.55
CA ALA A 66 26.07 16.71 12.88
C ALA A 66 25.18 16.29 11.70
N ALA A 67 25.65 15.30 10.92
CA ALA A 67 24.91 14.75 9.78
C ALA A 67 23.59 14.08 10.23
N LEU A 68 23.64 13.28 11.29
CA LEU A 68 22.46 12.62 11.87
C LEU A 68 21.48 13.62 12.49
N ALA A 69 21.98 14.65 13.19
CA ALA A 69 21.13 15.71 13.75
C ALA A 69 20.40 16.49 12.65
N GLN A 70 21.08 16.83 11.56
CA GLN A 70 20.47 17.52 10.43
C GLN A 70 19.41 16.65 9.73
N ALA A 71 19.67 15.34 9.57
CA ALA A 71 18.71 14.40 9.03
C ALA A 71 17.46 14.25 9.93
N ALA A 72 17.64 14.21 11.25
CA ALA A 72 16.53 14.17 12.21
C ALA A 72 15.68 15.45 12.20
N GLY A 73 16.26 16.60 11.85
CA GLY A 73 15.50 17.83 11.61
C GLY A 73 14.53 17.74 10.42
N ARG A 74 14.80 16.88 9.43
CA ARG A 74 13.88 16.62 8.30
C ARG A 74 12.92 15.47 8.57
N TRP A 75 13.37 14.46 9.33
CA TRP A 75 12.52 13.35 9.73
C TRP A 75 12.68 13.04 11.22
N PRO A 76 11.73 13.46 12.06
CA PRO A 76 11.77 13.22 13.50
C PRO A 76 11.83 11.72 13.89
N GLY A 77 11.43 10.82 12.99
CA GLY A 77 11.52 9.37 13.21
C GLY A 77 12.96 8.86 13.37
N LEU A 78 13.98 9.64 12.99
CA LEU A 78 15.39 9.33 13.21
C LEU A 78 15.91 9.68 14.61
N ALA A 79 15.13 10.38 15.44
CA ALA A 79 15.56 10.80 16.77
C ALA A 79 16.16 9.67 17.63
N PRO A 80 15.59 8.43 17.68
CA PRO A 80 16.19 7.33 18.43
C PRO A 80 17.57 6.89 17.94
N VAL A 81 17.90 7.14 16.66
CA VAL A 81 19.22 6.84 16.08
C VAL A 81 20.23 7.92 16.45
N VAL A 82 19.81 9.19 16.45
CA VAL A 82 20.65 10.32 16.91
C VAL A 82 20.97 10.19 18.39
N GLU A 83 19.96 9.90 19.22
CA GLU A 83 20.13 9.66 20.64
C GLU A 83 21.05 8.46 20.90
N ALA A 84 20.85 7.36 20.16
CA ALA A 84 21.73 6.21 20.26
C ALA A 84 23.20 6.56 19.96
N HIS A 85 23.44 7.39 18.95
CA HIS A 85 24.78 7.86 18.61
C HIS A 85 25.37 8.78 19.69
N ALA A 86 24.59 9.75 20.18
CA ALA A 86 25.01 10.69 21.22
C ALA A 86 25.38 10.00 22.54
N LEU A 87 24.67 8.91 22.88
CA LEU A 87 24.95 8.08 24.06
C LEU A 87 26.06 7.06 23.84
N GLY A 88 26.67 7.00 22.64
CA GLY A 88 27.68 5.99 22.30
C GLY A 88 27.13 4.54 22.26
N SER A 89 25.81 4.38 22.12
CA SER A 89 25.13 3.08 22.07
C SER A 89 25.05 2.51 20.64
N ASP A 90 24.47 1.32 20.48
CA ASP A 90 24.41 0.60 19.19
C ASP A 90 23.47 1.28 18.17
N VAL A 91 24.05 2.16 17.36
CA VAL A 91 23.41 2.83 16.21
C VAL A 91 22.85 1.82 15.19
N PRO A 92 23.61 0.78 14.74
CA PRO A 92 23.05 -0.30 13.93
C PRO A 92 21.79 -0.97 14.51
N ALA A 93 21.73 -1.21 15.82
CA ALA A 93 20.50 -1.73 16.44
C ALA A 93 19.32 -0.75 16.37
N ALA A 94 19.56 0.54 16.60
CA ALA A 94 18.52 1.57 16.47
C ALA A 94 17.96 1.62 15.03
N LEU A 95 18.84 1.58 14.03
CA LEU A 95 18.45 1.53 12.62
C LEU A 95 17.67 0.25 12.28
N ARG A 96 18.08 -0.92 12.80
CA ARG A 96 17.35 -2.20 12.62
C ARG A 96 15.96 -2.19 13.25
N ARG A 97 15.79 -1.51 14.40
CA ARG A 97 14.47 -1.31 15.02
C ARG A 97 13.60 -0.40 14.17
N LEU A 98 14.13 0.73 13.70
CA LEU A 98 13.40 1.65 12.82
C LEU A 98 13.03 0.99 11.47
N ALA A 99 13.83 0.03 11.02
CA ALA A 99 13.54 -0.73 9.81
C ALA A 99 12.32 -1.67 9.90
N GLN A 100 11.78 -1.92 11.10
CA GLN A 100 10.55 -2.69 11.28
C GLN A 100 9.28 -1.87 10.96
N VAL A 101 9.40 -0.54 10.89
CA VAL A 101 8.30 0.34 10.50
C VAL A 101 8.01 0.17 9.01
N PRO A 102 6.73 0.18 8.57
CA PRO A 102 6.38 0.15 7.15
C PRO A 102 7.16 1.21 6.36
N GLY A 103 7.86 0.79 5.30
CA GLY A 103 8.69 1.66 4.47
C GLY A 103 10.13 1.88 4.97
N GLY A 104 10.50 1.32 6.13
CA GLY A 104 11.84 1.46 6.73
C GLY A 104 12.87 0.41 6.32
N ILE A 105 12.51 -0.58 5.51
CA ILE A 105 13.33 -1.80 5.28
C ILE A 105 14.77 -1.52 4.83
N GLU A 106 14.98 -0.46 4.05
CA GLU A 106 16.29 -0.06 3.53
C GLU A 106 17.25 0.40 4.64
N LEU A 107 16.74 0.80 5.81
CA LEU A 107 17.55 1.09 6.99
C LEU A 107 18.31 -0.14 7.52
N ARG A 108 17.88 -1.37 7.18
CA ARG A 108 18.68 -2.58 7.48
C ARG A 108 20.01 -2.58 6.74
N VAL A 109 20.01 -2.13 5.48
CA VAL A 109 21.22 -2.03 4.66
C VAL A 109 22.11 -0.93 5.23
N VAL A 110 21.52 0.21 5.61
CA VAL A 110 22.24 1.30 6.29
C VAL A 110 22.87 0.81 7.60
N ALA A 111 22.14 0.04 8.41
CA ALA A 111 22.66 -0.53 9.65
C ALA A 111 23.86 -1.45 9.41
N SER A 112 23.78 -2.33 8.41
CA SER A 112 24.91 -3.20 8.04
C SER A 112 26.10 -2.40 7.52
N ALA A 113 25.87 -1.37 6.71
CA ALA A 113 26.93 -0.52 6.20
C ALA A 113 27.60 0.27 7.33
N TRP A 114 26.83 0.78 8.29
CA TRP A 114 27.35 1.45 9.48
C TRP A 114 28.22 0.51 10.31
N GLN A 115 27.77 -0.72 10.53
CA GLN A 115 28.52 -1.71 11.29
C GLN A 115 29.86 -2.05 10.61
N VAL A 116 29.91 -2.12 9.28
CA VAL A 116 31.16 -2.33 8.53
C VAL A 116 32.04 -1.07 8.56
N SER A 117 31.47 0.11 8.35
CA SER A 117 32.24 1.37 8.29
C SER A 117 32.86 1.77 9.61
N GLN A 118 32.28 1.39 10.76
CA GLN A 118 32.89 1.58 12.08
C GLN A 118 34.27 0.90 12.18
N HIS A 119 34.53 -0.13 11.37
CA HIS A 119 35.81 -0.83 11.32
C HIS A 119 36.75 -0.29 10.23
N SER A 120 36.25 0.48 9.25
CA SER A 120 36.98 0.84 8.02
C SER A 120 37.08 2.36 7.76
N GLY A 121 36.36 3.21 8.50
CA GLY A 121 36.49 4.68 8.48
C GLY A 121 35.97 5.44 7.26
N HIS A 122 35.90 4.85 6.06
CA HIS A 122 35.66 5.60 4.81
C HIS A 122 34.49 5.10 3.93
N GLY A 123 33.71 4.11 4.38
CA GLY A 123 32.70 3.46 3.52
C GLY A 123 31.25 3.93 3.68
N LEU A 124 30.95 4.77 4.66
CA LEU A 124 29.57 5.05 5.07
C LEU A 124 28.83 5.97 4.10
N ALA A 125 29.49 7.06 3.66
CA ALA A 125 28.91 8.01 2.70
C ALA A 125 28.53 7.30 1.39
N ASP A 126 29.44 6.49 0.85
CA ASP A 126 29.21 5.70 -0.36
C ASP A 126 28.09 4.68 -0.17
N ALA A 127 27.99 4.04 1.00
CA ALA A 127 26.93 3.09 1.27
C ALA A 127 25.55 3.75 1.34
N LEU A 128 25.45 4.92 1.99
CA LEU A 128 24.23 5.72 2.02
C LEU A 128 23.84 6.21 0.62
N ALA A 129 24.81 6.66 -0.19
CA ALA A 129 24.58 7.03 -1.59
C ALA A 129 24.06 5.85 -2.43
N ARG A 130 24.61 4.64 -2.24
CA ARG A 130 24.12 3.40 -2.88
C ARG A 130 22.70 3.04 -2.45
N VAL A 131 22.36 3.21 -1.17
CA VAL A 131 20.98 2.99 -0.67
C VAL A 131 20.02 4.02 -1.28
N ALA A 132 20.42 5.30 -1.36
CA ALA A 132 19.63 6.34 -1.99
C ALA A 132 19.36 6.05 -3.47
N GLU A 133 20.38 5.62 -4.22
CA GLU A 133 20.23 5.19 -5.61
C GLU A 133 19.29 3.99 -5.75
N ARG A 134 19.42 2.98 -4.87
CA ARG A 134 18.52 1.81 -4.85
C ARG A 134 17.06 2.23 -4.64
N ILE A 135 16.78 3.13 -3.70
CA ILE A 135 15.42 3.64 -3.46
C ILE A 135 14.91 4.43 -4.67
N ARG A 136 15.75 5.28 -5.30
CA ARG A 136 15.39 6.05 -6.50
C ARG A 136 15.08 5.14 -7.69
N SER A 137 15.91 4.13 -7.94
CA SER A 137 15.71 3.13 -8.99
C SER A 137 14.38 2.38 -8.82
N ARG A 138 14.10 1.87 -7.62
CA ARG A 138 12.81 1.22 -7.30
C ARG A 138 11.61 2.13 -7.58
N ARG A 139 11.71 3.41 -7.21
CA ARG A 139 10.64 4.40 -7.50
C ARG A 139 10.48 4.68 -8.99
N ARG A 140 11.58 4.76 -9.75
CA ARG A 140 11.51 4.96 -11.20
C ARG A 140 10.80 3.77 -11.86
N THR A 141 11.18 2.54 -11.53
CA THR A 141 10.51 1.33 -12.02
C THR A 141 9.02 1.34 -11.67
N ARG A 142 8.67 1.65 -10.42
CA ARG A 142 7.27 1.74 -10.01
C ARG A 142 6.50 2.81 -10.78
N ARG A 143 7.08 3.97 -11.05
CA ARG A 143 6.45 5.04 -11.86
C ARG A 143 6.15 4.57 -13.27
N VAL A 144 7.11 3.90 -13.92
CA VAL A 144 6.93 3.33 -15.27
C VAL A 144 5.83 2.27 -15.25
N VAL A 145 5.84 1.35 -14.30
CA VAL A 145 4.78 0.34 -14.17
C VAL A 145 3.42 1.00 -13.94
N THR A 146 3.35 2.04 -13.11
CA THR A 146 2.08 2.74 -12.88
C THR A 146 1.57 3.51 -14.10
N SER A 147 2.45 4.04 -14.95
CA SER A 147 2.02 4.69 -16.20
C SER A 147 1.52 3.68 -17.21
N GLU A 148 2.19 2.54 -17.37
CA GLU A 148 1.73 1.44 -18.24
C GLU A 148 0.36 0.90 -17.76
N LEU A 149 0.22 0.68 -16.46
CA LEU A 149 -1.04 0.22 -15.87
C LEU A 149 -2.16 1.28 -15.89
N ALA A 150 -1.86 2.56 -16.11
CA ALA A 150 -2.88 3.60 -16.19
C ALA A 150 -3.78 3.40 -17.41
N SER A 151 -3.19 3.06 -18.56
CA SER A 151 -3.91 2.72 -19.79
C SER A 151 -4.77 1.45 -19.58
N ALA A 152 -4.18 0.38 -19.05
CA ALA A 152 -4.90 -0.85 -18.75
C ALA A 152 -6.05 -0.62 -17.75
N ARG A 153 -5.86 0.21 -16.72
CA ARG A 153 -6.93 0.59 -15.77
C ARG A 153 -8.03 1.43 -16.41
N ALA A 154 -7.72 2.29 -17.38
CA ALA A 154 -8.72 3.09 -18.07
C ALA A 154 -9.68 2.17 -18.85
N THR A 155 -9.16 1.20 -19.61
CA THR A 155 -9.96 0.21 -20.33
C THR A 155 -10.76 -0.68 -19.37
N ALA A 156 -10.14 -1.14 -18.28
CA ALA A 156 -10.85 -1.93 -17.27
C ALA A 156 -12.01 -1.15 -16.63
N ARG A 157 -11.83 0.16 -16.37
CA ARG A 157 -12.92 1.03 -15.88
C ARG A 157 -14.04 1.18 -16.90
N LEU A 158 -13.73 1.39 -18.18
CA LEU A 158 -14.73 1.47 -19.25
C LEU A 158 -15.58 0.20 -19.33
N VAL A 159 -14.94 -0.97 -19.33
CA VAL A 159 -15.65 -2.25 -19.33
C VAL A 159 -16.47 -2.44 -18.05
N ALA A 160 -15.94 -2.05 -16.89
CA ALA A 160 -16.64 -2.14 -15.61
C ALA A 160 -17.85 -1.18 -15.50
N THR A 161 -17.87 -0.08 -16.26
CA THR A 161 -19.03 0.84 -16.31
C THR A 161 -20.16 0.36 -17.21
N LEU A 162 -19.87 -0.53 -18.16
CA LEU A 162 -20.82 -0.99 -19.17
C LEU A 162 -22.08 -1.67 -18.57
N PRO A 163 -21.98 -2.53 -17.54
CA PRO A 163 -23.16 -3.10 -16.88
C PRO A 163 -24.06 -2.05 -16.24
N VAL A 164 -23.48 -0.98 -15.68
CA VAL A 164 -24.25 0.10 -15.04
C VAL A 164 -25.02 0.89 -16.09
N VAL A 165 -24.40 1.18 -17.23
CA VAL A 165 -25.05 1.84 -18.36
C VAL A 165 -26.16 0.95 -18.94
N ALA A 166 -25.91 -0.35 -19.08
CA ALA A 166 -26.90 -1.30 -19.56
C ALA A 166 -28.13 -1.38 -18.64
N LEU A 167 -27.93 -1.39 -17.31
CA LEU A 167 -29.02 -1.37 -16.33
C LEU A 167 -29.82 -0.05 -16.40
N ALA A 168 -29.14 1.09 -16.55
CA ALA A 168 -29.79 2.40 -16.66
C ALA A 168 -30.63 2.52 -17.94
N MET A 169 -30.11 2.04 -19.08
CA MET A 169 -30.88 1.97 -20.33
C MET A 169 -32.07 1.03 -20.21
N GLY A 170 -31.89 -0.14 -19.57
CA GLY A 170 -32.97 -1.10 -19.33
C GLY A 170 -34.12 -0.54 -18.48
N SER A 171 -33.81 0.28 -17.47
CA SER A 171 -34.83 0.99 -16.68
C SER A 171 -35.58 2.07 -17.46
N GLY A 172 -34.92 2.72 -18.41
CA GLY A 172 -35.56 3.74 -19.27
C GLY A 172 -36.47 3.16 -20.36
N ALA A 173 -36.25 1.90 -20.74
CA ALA A 173 -37.03 1.19 -21.75
C ALA A 173 -38.35 0.58 -21.22
N GLY A 174 -38.69 0.80 -19.94
CA GLY A 174 -39.93 0.32 -19.31
C GLY A 174 -39.80 -1.02 -18.56
N GLY A 175 -38.59 -1.57 -18.43
CA GLY A 175 -38.32 -2.68 -17.51
C GLY A 175 -38.08 -2.18 -16.09
N ASP A 176 -38.36 -3.01 -15.08
CA ASP A 176 -38.01 -2.74 -13.69
C ASP A 176 -36.87 -3.68 -13.20
N PRO A 177 -35.63 -3.46 -13.69
CA PRO A 177 -34.49 -4.31 -13.36
C PRO A 177 -34.13 -4.25 -11.89
N TRP A 178 -34.47 -3.16 -11.19
CA TRP A 178 -34.24 -3.02 -9.75
C TRP A 178 -35.17 -3.93 -8.94
N ALA A 179 -36.46 -3.96 -9.28
CA ALA A 179 -37.40 -4.92 -8.71
C ALA A 179 -36.98 -6.36 -9.03
N PHE A 180 -36.56 -6.64 -10.27
CA PHE A 180 -36.03 -7.96 -10.62
C PHE A 180 -34.79 -8.34 -9.79
N LEU A 181 -33.81 -7.46 -9.64
CA LEU A 181 -32.58 -7.72 -8.88
C LEU A 181 -32.81 -7.91 -7.38
N LEU A 182 -33.75 -7.17 -6.79
CA LEU A 182 -34.01 -7.16 -5.35
C LEU A 182 -35.07 -8.17 -4.91
N GLU A 183 -36.01 -8.51 -5.79
CA GLU A 183 -37.17 -9.34 -5.46
C GLU A 183 -37.07 -10.77 -6.01
N THR A 184 -36.21 -11.03 -7.00
CA THR A 184 -36.06 -12.38 -7.58
C THR A 184 -34.80 -13.10 -7.08
N PRO A 185 -34.88 -14.44 -6.86
CA PRO A 185 -33.72 -15.24 -6.45
C PRO A 185 -32.63 -15.29 -7.53
N VAL A 186 -32.99 -15.19 -8.81
CA VAL A 186 -32.03 -15.08 -9.93
C VAL A 186 -31.29 -13.73 -9.88
N GLY A 187 -32.00 -12.66 -9.51
CA GLY A 187 -31.45 -11.32 -9.29
C GLY A 187 -30.35 -11.29 -8.22
N TRP A 188 -30.56 -11.96 -7.09
CA TRP A 188 -29.55 -12.08 -6.04
C TRP A 188 -28.29 -12.80 -6.50
N GLY A 189 -28.45 -13.83 -7.34
CA GLY A 189 -27.33 -14.52 -7.98
C GLY A 189 -26.48 -13.60 -8.85
N CYS A 190 -27.12 -12.79 -9.70
CA CYS A 190 -26.42 -11.76 -10.50
C CYS A 190 -25.72 -10.71 -9.63
N LEU A 191 -26.37 -10.24 -8.56
CA LEU A 191 -25.80 -9.27 -7.62
C LEU A 191 -24.56 -9.83 -6.92
N GLY A 192 -24.65 -11.05 -6.40
CA GLY A 192 -23.55 -11.75 -5.76
C GLY A 192 -22.39 -12.00 -6.74
N LEU A 193 -22.68 -12.40 -7.97
CA LEU A 193 -21.68 -12.66 -9.00
C LEU A 193 -20.95 -11.37 -9.43
N GLY A 194 -21.69 -10.30 -9.71
CA GLY A 194 -21.10 -9.00 -10.08
C GLY A 194 -20.23 -8.44 -8.96
N LEU A 195 -20.66 -8.61 -7.72
CA LEU A 195 -19.90 -8.23 -6.54
C LEU A 195 -18.63 -9.06 -6.35
N ALA A 196 -18.74 -10.38 -6.51
CA ALA A 196 -17.60 -11.29 -6.44
C ALA A 196 -16.54 -10.92 -7.49
N PHE A 197 -16.97 -10.64 -8.73
CA PHE A 197 -16.08 -10.15 -9.78
C PHE A 197 -15.42 -8.82 -9.42
N GLY A 198 -16.17 -7.87 -8.84
CA GLY A 198 -15.61 -6.59 -8.39
C GLY A 198 -14.57 -6.74 -7.28
N LEU A 199 -14.86 -7.56 -6.26
CA LEU A 199 -13.93 -7.87 -5.16
C LEU A 199 -12.70 -8.63 -5.67
N LEU A 200 -12.88 -9.58 -6.58
CA LEU A 200 -11.80 -10.36 -7.17
C LEU A 200 -10.91 -9.48 -8.06
N GLY A 201 -11.49 -8.56 -8.82
CA GLY A 201 -10.73 -7.58 -9.60
C GLY A 201 -9.92 -6.62 -8.73
N LEU A 202 -10.50 -6.12 -7.63
CA LEU A 202 -9.78 -5.29 -6.66
C LEU A 202 -8.65 -6.07 -5.96
N TRP A 203 -8.93 -7.30 -5.54
CA TRP A 203 -7.94 -8.19 -4.95
C TRP A 203 -6.79 -8.49 -5.91
N TRP A 204 -7.11 -8.76 -7.17
CA TRP A 204 -6.13 -9.01 -8.22
C TRP A 204 -5.21 -7.82 -8.46
N ILE A 205 -5.76 -6.59 -8.47
CA ILE A 205 -4.97 -5.36 -8.58
C ILE A 205 -4.01 -5.22 -7.40
N GLU A 206 -4.43 -5.56 -6.18
CA GLU A 206 -3.56 -5.53 -5.01
C GLU A 206 -2.45 -6.57 -5.05
N VAL A 207 -2.76 -7.79 -5.50
CA VAL A 207 -1.81 -8.90 -5.66
C VAL A 207 -0.75 -8.54 -6.70
N ILE A 208 -1.14 -8.02 -7.87
CA ILE A 208 -0.19 -7.55 -8.89
C ILE A 208 0.67 -6.43 -8.31
N ALA A 209 0.07 -5.48 -7.61
CA ALA A 209 0.82 -4.36 -7.04
C ALA A 209 1.78 -4.79 -5.91
N ASP A 210 1.49 -5.87 -5.17
CA ASP A 210 2.41 -6.46 -4.18
C ASP A 210 3.51 -7.32 -4.84
N GLY A 211 3.26 -7.88 -6.03
CA GLY A 211 4.22 -8.70 -6.76
C GLY A 211 5.43 -7.94 -7.29
N VAL A 212 5.29 -6.62 -7.52
CA VAL A 212 6.39 -5.76 -8.01
C VAL A 212 7.43 -5.46 -6.91
N ASP A 213 7.07 -5.62 -5.63
CA ASP A 213 7.96 -5.32 -4.48
C ASP A 213 8.70 -6.56 -3.95
N ARG A 214 8.48 -7.76 -4.51
CA ARG A 214 9.25 -8.96 -4.15
C ARG A 214 10.55 -9.03 -4.97
N PRO A 215 11.71 -9.19 -4.30
CA PRO A 215 13.01 -9.31 -4.96
C PRO A 215 13.14 -10.58 -5.80
#